data_AF-A0A3R9WQU6-F1
#
_entry.id   AF-A0A3R9WQU6-F1
#
_cell.length_a   1.000
_cell.length_b   1.000
_cell.length_c   1.000
_cell.angle_alpha   90.00
_cell.angle_beta   90.00
_cell.angle_gamma   90.00
#
_symmetry.space_group_name_H-M   'P 1'
#
loop_
_entity.id
_entity.type
_entity.pdbx_description
1 polymer ?
#
loop_
_entity_poly.entity_id
_entity_poly.type
_entity_poly.pdbx_seq_one_letter_code
_entity_poly.pdbx_strand_id
1 'polypeptide(L)' 'MGTPVHDRKRQVQYVKQRVHLIQQMLEQMENSEDMQPADLDRLHDLFNKTQIKIEQFKQDWN' A
#
# COMPACT_ATOMS: atom_id res chain seq x y z
N MET A 1 -12.39 -7.35 22.06
CA MET A 1 -11.26 -8.18 21.59
C MET A 1 -11.76 -8.95 20.38
N GLY A 2 -11.29 -8.61 19.17
CA GLY A 2 -11.73 -9.26 17.92
C GLY A 2 -11.10 -10.64 17.77
N THR A 3 -11.74 -11.55 17.04
CA THR A 3 -11.16 -12.86 16.76
C THR A 3 -10.00 -12.73 15.76
N PRO A 4 -8.94 -13.56 15.84
CA PRO A 4 -7.79 -13.48 14.94
C PRO A 4 -8.16 -13.50 13.44
N VAL A 5 -9.24 -14.19 13.07
CA VAL A 5 -9.76 -14.23 11.69
C VAL A 5 -10.29 -12.87 11.23
N HIS A 6 -10.90 -12.08 12.13
CA HIS A 6 -11.34 -10.72 11.81
C HIS A 6 -10.17 -9.79 11.58
N ASP A 7 -9.08 -9.94 12.33
CA ASP A 7 -7.88 -9.12 12.16
C ASP A 7 -7.16 -9.44 10.85
N ARG A 8 -7.04 -10.73 10.49
CA ARG A 8 -6.48 -11.15 9.19
C ARG A 8 -7.24 -10.59 7.99
N LYS A 9 -8.59 -10.64 8.02
CA LYS A 9 -9.43 -10.06 6.96
C LYS A 9 -9.21 -8.55 6.82
N ARG A 10 -9.12 -7.82 7.94
CA ARG A 10 -8.86 -6.38 7.96
C ARG A 10 -7.47 -6.03 7.44
N GLN A 11 -6.47 -6.83 7.76
CA GLN A 11 -5.09 -6.66 7.26
C GLN A 11 -5.03 -6.86 5.74
N VAL A 12 -5.70 -7.88 5.18
CA VAL A 12 -5.82 -8.06 3.73
C VAL A 12 -6.58 -6.90 3.07
N GLN A 13 -7.67 -6.43 3.69
CA GLN A 13 -8.40 -5.25 3.21
C GLN A 13 -7.52 -4.00 3.20
N TYR A 14 -6.68 -3.80 4.22
CA TYR A 14 -5.73 -2.70 4.28
C TYR A 14 -4.75 -2.75 3.09
N VAL A 15 -4.13 -3.91 2.83
CA VAL A 15 -3.21 -4.07 1.69
C VAL A 15 -3.92 -3.78 0.36
N LYS A 16 -5.16 -4.27 0.18
CA LYS A 16 -5.97 -3.95 -1.01
C LYS A 16 -6.18 -2.45 -1.19
N GLN A 17 -6.50 -1.72 -0.13
CA GLN A 17 -6.65 -0.26 -0.19
C GLN A 17 -5.35 0.44 -0.55
N ARG A 18 -4.20 -0.02 -0.02
CA ARG A 18 -2.89 0.54 -0.35
C ARG A 18 -2.52 0.32 -1.81
N VAL A 19 -2.76 -0.88 -2.35
CA VAL A 19 -2.55 -1.18 -3.78
C VAL A 19 -3.45 -0.30 -4.65
N HIS A 20 -4.71 -0.09 -4.26
CA HIS A 20 -5.60 0.80 -5.00
C HIS A 20 -5.07 2.26 -5.04
N LEU A 21 -4.55 2.78 -3.93
CA LEU A 21 -3.93 4.12 -3.91
C LEU A 21 -2.71 4.20 -4.82
N ILE A 22 -1.90 3.14 -4.86
CA ILE A 22 -0.76 3.06 -5.78
C ILE A 22 -1.23 3.07 -7.23
N GLN A 23 -2.28 2.33 -7.57
CA GLN A 23 -2.86 2.35 -8.92
C GLN A 23 -3.36 3.74 -9.31
N GLN A 24 -4.09 4.42 -8.42
CA GLN A 24 -4.57 5.78 -8.67
C GLN A 24 -3.41 6.77 -8.90
N MET A 25 -2.32 6.63 -8.15
CA MET A 25 -1.14 7.47 -8.34
C MET A 25 -0.47 7.19 -9.70
N LEU A 26 -0.37 5.92 -10.09
CA LEU A 26 0.15 5.54 -11.40
C LEU A 26 -0.72 6.09 -12.54
N GLU A 27 -2.04 6.01 -12.41
CA GLU A 27 -2.98 6.60 -13.38
C GLU A 27 -2.80 8.13 -13.46
N GLN A 28 -2.58 8.81 -12.34
CA GLN A 28 -2.31 10.26 -12.34
C GLN A 28 -0.98 10.59 -13.02
N MET A 29 0.06 9.78 -12.79
CA MET A 29 1.37 9.95 -13.42
C MET A 29 1.31 9.71 -14.93
N GLU A 30 0.58 8.68 -15.38
CA GLU A 30 0.39 8.37 -16.81
C GLU A 30 -0.31 9.50 -17.56
N ASN A 31 -1.31 10.13 -16.94
CA ASN A 31 -2.08 11.21 -17.54
C ASN A 31 -1.45 12.60 -17.36
N SER A 32 -0.29 12.70 -16.71
CA SER A 32 0.41 13.97 -16.49
C SER A 32 1.48 14.18 -17.55
N GLU A 33 1.43 15.32 -18.24
CA GLU A 33 2.46 15.72 -19.22
C GLU A 33 3.77 16.15 -18.54
N ASP A 34 3.74 16.46 -17.24
CA ASP A 34 4.83 17.07 -16.46
C ASP A 34 5.35 16.15 -15.34
N MET A 35 5.42 14.83 -15.58
CA MET A 35 5.91 13.88 -14.58
C MET A 35 7.35 14.20 -14.13
N GLN A 36 7.56 14.36 -12.83
CA GLN A 36 8.87 14.72 -12.26
C GLN A 36 9.53 13.50 -11.59
N PRO A 37 10.87 13.48 -11.46
CA PRO A 37 11.56 12.45 -10.68
C PRO A 37 11.03 12.32 -9.24
N ALA A 38 10.59 13.43 -8.64
CA ALA A 38 9.98 13.45 -7.31
C ALA A 38 8.68 12.62 -7.21
N ASP A 39 7.98 12.39 -8.32
CA ASP A 39 6.78 11.54 -8.34
C ASP A 39 7.15 10.05 -8.22
N LEU A 40 8.29 9.64 -8.79
CA LEU A 40 8.84 8.31 -8.57
C LEU A 40 9.29 8.11 -7.12
N ASP A 41 9.87 9.13 -6.48
CA ASP A 41 10.24 9.07 -5.06
C ASP A 41 9.00 8.87 -4.16
N ARG A 42 7.91 9.60 -4.45
CA ARG A 42 6.63 9.45 -3.76
C ARG A 42 6.03 8.05 -3.96
N LEU A 43 6.12 7.51 -5.17
CA LEU A 43 5.63 6.17 -5.49
C LEU A 43 6.43 5.11 -4.72
N HIS A 44 7.76 5.24 -4.71
CA HIS A 44 8.66 4.36 -3.98
C HIS A 44 8.38 4.39 -2.46
N ASP A 45 8.15 5.57 -1.88
CA ASP A 45 7.76 5.70 -0.47
C ASP A 45 6.42 5.01 -0.15
N LEU A 46 5.43 5.09 -1.04
CA LEU A 46 4.16 4.38 -0.89
C LEU A 46 4.33 2.86 -0.91
N PHE A 47 5.17 2.33 -1.80
CA PHE A 47 5.52 0.91 -1.81
C PHE A 47 6.23 0.49 -0.53
N ASN A 48 7.26 1.24 -0.08
CA ASN A 48 8.00 0.93 1.14
C ASN A 48 7.11 0.91 2.38
N LYS A 49 6.24 1.91 2.54
CA LYS A 49 5.26 1.95 3.64
C LYS A 49 4.31 0.75 3.61
N THR A 50 3.91 0.32 2.41
CA THR A 50 3.04 -0.84 2.23
C THR A 50 3.78 -2.15 2.56
N GLN A 51 5.03 -2.28 2.14
CA GLN A 51 5.89 -3.41 2.49
C GLN A 51 6.10 -3.53 4.01
N ILE A 52 6.41 -2.42 4.70
CA ILE A 52 6.57 -2.41 6.16
C ILE A 52 5.30 -2.94 6.86
N LYS A 53 4.12 -2.57 6.37
CA LYS A 53 2.84 -3.06 6.92
C LYS A 53 2.62 -4.55 6.66
N ILE A 54 2.97 -5.03 5.48
CA ILE A 54 2.90 -6.47 5.15
C ILE A 54 3.83 -7.27 6.08
N GLU A 55 5.04 -6.79 6.33
CA GLU A 55 5.98 -7.47 7.23
C GLU A 55 5.48 -7.47 8.68
N GLN A 56 4.85 -6.39 9.16
CA GLN A 56 4.17 -6.37 10.46
C GLN A 56 3.04 -7.40 10.52
N PHE A 57 2.18 -7.48 9.49
CA PHE A 57 1.08 -8.43 9.47
C PHE A 57 1.56 -9.88 9.43
N LYS A 58 2.67 -10.17 8.73
CA LYS A 58 3.29 -11.50 8.76
C LYS A 58 3.73 -11.88 10.18
N GLN A 59 4.30 -10.95 10.93
CA GLN A 59 4.67 -11.17 12.34
C GLN A 59 3.45 -11.44 13.20
N ASP A 60 2.35 -10.70 13.00
CA ASP A 60 1.08 -10.91 13.72
C ASP A 60 0.41 -12.27 13.41
N TRP A 61 0.80 -12.92 12.32
CA TRP A 61 0.22 -14.21 11.87
C TRP A 61 0.99 -15.43 12.36
N ASN A 62 2.22 -15.23 12.83
CA ASN A 62 3.07 -16.24 13.44
C ASN A 62 2.78 -16.38 14.93
#